data_AF-X1AUA4-F1
#
_entry.id   AF-X1AUA4-F1
#
_cell.length_a   1.000
_cell.length_b   1.000
_cell.length_c   1.000
_cell.angle_alpha   90.00
_cell.angle_beta   90.00
_cell.angle_gamma   90.00
#
_symmetry.space_group_name_H-M   'P 1'
#
loop_
_entity.id
_entity.type
_entity.pdbx_description
1 polymer ?
#
loop_
_entity_poly.entity_id
_entity_poly.type
_entity_poly.pdbx_seq_one_letter_code
_entity_poly.pdbx_strand_id
1 'polypeptide(L)'
;MPIHEIRESIEQQTITLDSNGFGIIQKQINLKENMSHKMLQCDAFWDNPQPRSAELFLMELLVTPTPVIYTDMTIAGFSSRSPSASNENILFKEFFSNSAASNGLVFPNRFITARPTFTWYHPKLYLTLFIHGESNAVIDDVAISVYCAVESKKVSLVTYGMGVIREDHIAQVGAVMSNGREIQPASNVGQSFPMWKYGGQRTELMISGSNLASFFNRQDSQEAGEANTPARLRRMARDARQMQPNLEAFGTAVTADGAIPSWIRFELFKGVESGAIRDQWPPLKHADNG
;
A
#
# COMPACT_ATOMS: atom_id res chain seq x y z
N MET A 1 -13.62 -40.53 -6.65
CA MET A 1 -13.75 -39.44 -5.66
C MET A 1 -15.21 -39.01 -5.70
N PRO A 2 -15.98 -39.21 -4.63
CA PRO A 2 -17.40 -38.86 -4.63
C PRO A 2 -17.54 -37.33 -4.58
N ILE A 3 -18.31 -36.79 -5.52
CA ILE A 3 -18.78 -35.41 -5.48
C ILE A 3 -20.12 -35.43 -4.74
N HIS A 4 -20.24 -34.59 -3.72
CA HIS A 4 -21.47 -34.41 -2.96
C HIS A 4 -22.12 -33.11 -3.40
N GLU A 5 -23.36 -33.20 -3.87
CA GLU A 5 -24.19 -32.03 -4.15
C GLU A 5 -24.96 -31.64 -2.89
N ILE A 6 -24.87 -30.37 -2.53
CA ILE A 6 -25.57 -29.79 -1.39
C ILE A 6 -26.52 -28.73 -1.96
N ARG A 7 -27.80 -28.81 -1.57
CA ARG A 7 -28.85 -27.87 -1.95
C ARG A 7 -29.55 -27.44 -0.68
N GLU A 8 -29.38 -26.19 -0.31
CA GLU A 8 -29.87 -25.65 0.95
C GLU A 8 -30.48 -24.29 0.73
N SER A 9 -31.56 -23.98 1.45
CA SER A 9 -32.19 -22.66 1.42
C SER A 9 -32.15 -21.96 2.78
N ILE A 10 -32.18 -20.62 2.72
CA ILE A 10 -32.46 -19.71 3.82
C ILE A 10 -33.75 -18.98 3.45
N GLU A 11 -34.82 -19.31 4.16
CA GLU A 11 -36.15 -18.74 3.94
C GLU A 11 -36.69 -18.21 5.27
N GLN A 12 -37.05 -16.93 5.30
CA GLN A 12 -37.70 -16.30 6.44
C GLN A 12 -38.80 -15.35 5.97
N GLN A 13 -39.96 -15.47 6.60
CA GLN A 13 -41.11 -14.62 6.28
C GLN A 13 -40.89 -13.17 6.72
N THR A 14 -40.29 -12.96 7.89
CA THR A 14 -40.03 -11.62 8.43
C THR A 14 -38.73 -11.64 9.21
N ILE A 15 -37.87 -10.67 8.94
CA ILE A 15 -36.62 -10.43 9.65
C ILE A 15 -36.65 -9.01 10.21
N THR A 16 -36.41 -8.88 11.51
CA THR A 16 -36.29 -7.58 12.19
C THR A 16 -34.83 -7.31 12.48
N LEU A 17 -34.31 -6.18 12.00
CA LEU A 17 -32.94 -5.75 12.27
C LEU A 17 -32.84 -5.15 13.68
N ASP A 18 -31.62 -5.14 14.21
CA ASP A 18 -31.34 -4.52 15.51
C ASP A 18 -31.41 -2.98 15.45
N SER A 19 -31.14 -2.32 16.58
CA SER A 19 -31.11 -0.85 16.68
C SER A 19 -30.00 -0.19 15.84
N ASN A 20 -29.05 -0.97 15.34
CA ASN A 20 -27.99 -0.51 14.45
C ASN A 20 -28.29 -0.87 12.99
N GLY A 21 -29.45 -1.45 12.71
CA GLY A 21 -29.84 -1.86 11.36
C GLY A 21 -29.07 -3.08 10.85
N PHE A 22 -28.70 -4.01 11.73
CA PHE A 22 -27.95 -5.21 11.39
C PHE A 22 -28.65 -6.49 11.83
N GLY A 23 -28.53 -7.53 11.01
CA GLY A 23 -29.06 -8.87 11.28
C GLY A 23 -28.16 -9.96 10.69
N ILE A 24 -28.05 -11.08 11.39
CA ILE A 24 -27.27 -12.25 10.93
C ILE A 24 -28.18 -13.47 10.94
N ILE A 25 -28.21 -14.18 9.82
CA ILE A 25 -28.81 -15.51 9.72
C ILE A 25 -27.72 -16.49 9.32
N GLN A 26 -27.61 -17.60 10.06
CA GLN A 26 -26.59 -18.60 9.79
C GLN A 26 -27.20 -20.00 9.80
N LYS A 27 -26.85 -20.80 8.78
CA LYS A 27 -27.21 -22.20 8.65
C LYS A 27 -25.94 -23.04 8.57
N GLN A 28 -25.84 -24.05 9.43
CA GLN A 28 -24.71 -24.98 9.46
C GLN A 28 -25.08 -26.28 8.73
N ILE A 29 -24.19 -26.72 7.85
CA ILE A 29 -24.27 -27.98 7.11
C ILE A 29 -23.12 -28.86 7.57
N ASN A 30 -23.41 -30.10 7.96
CA ASN A 30 -22.39 -31.03 8.43
C ASN A 30 -21.79 -31.79 7.25
N LEU A 31 -20.46 -31.82 7.18
CA LEU A 31 -19.67 -32.61 6.24
C LEU A 31 -19.04 -33.80 6.97
N LYS A 32 -18.49 -34.73 6.19
CA LYS A 32 -17.86 -35.92 6.75
C LYS A 32 -16.46 -35.62 7.28
N GLU A 33 -16.23 -35.98 8.53
CA GLU A 33 -14.93 -35.85 9.21
C GLU A 33 -13.82 -36.69 8.57
N ASN A 34 -12.56 -36.34 8.87
CA ASN A 34 -11.36 -37.02 8.41
C ASN A 34 -11.22 -37.06 6.87
N MET A 35 -11.69 -35.99 6.22
CA MET A 35 -11.61 -35.77 4.79
C MET A 35 -11.12 -34.35 4.51
N SER A 36 -10.47 -34.17 3.36
CA SER A 36 -10.28 -32.86 2.76
C SER A 36 -11.44 -32.59 1.81
N HIS A 37 -12.01 -31.41 1.91
CA HIS A 37 -13.09 -30.93 1.08
C HIS A 37 -12.56 -29.90 0.08
N LYS A 38 -13.15 -29.87 -1.11
CA LYS A 38 -12.83 -28.90 -2.15
C LYS A 38 -14.12 -28.47 -2.83
N MET A 39 -14.30 -27.16 -2.99
CA MET A 39 -15.48 -26.61 -3.64
C MET A 39 -15.22 -26.58 -5.14
N LEU A 40 -16.00 -27.32 -5.90
CA LEU A 40 -15.90 -27.36 -7.36
C LEU A 40 -16.72 -26.24 -7.98
N GLN A 41 -17.94 -26.08 -7.48
CA GLN A 41 -18.90 -25.10 -7.94
C GLN A 41 -19.76 -24.64 -6.76
N CYS A 42 -20.06 -23.36 -6.73
CA CYS A 42 -21.03 -22.76 -5.84
C CYS A 42 -21.88 -21.81 -6.65
N ASP A 43 -23.18 -21.82 -6.42
CA ASP A 43 -24.09 -20.85 -7.00
C ASP A 43 -25.16 -20.50 -5.98
N ALA A 44 -25.62 -19.25 -6.03
CA ALA A 44 -26.71 -18.76 -5.21
C ALA A 44 -27.82 -18.25 -6.13
N PHE A 45 -29.04 -18.62 -5.78
CA PHE A 45 -30.24 -18.26 -6.49
C PHE A 45 -31.21 -17.57 -5.56
N TRP A 46 -31.75 -16.45 -6.03
CA TRP A 46 -32.70 -15.63 -5.30
C TRP A 46 -34.10 -16.11 -5.67
N ASP A 47 -34.70 -16.93 -4.81
CA ASP A 47 -36.05 -17.44 -5.04
C ASP A 47 -37.10 -16.31 -4.92
N ASN A 48 -36.85 -15.34 -4.03
CA ASN A 48 -37.50 -14.05 -4.08
C ASN A 48 -36.49 -12.94 -4.49
N PRO A 49 -36.51 -12.46 -5.74
CA PRO A 49 -35.59 -11.43 -6.21
C PRO A 49 -35.91 -10.03 -5.68
N GLN A 50 -37.06 -9.84 -5.01
CA GLN A 50 -37.47 -8.56 -4.45
C GLN A 50 -38.11 -8.75 -3.06
N PRO A 51 -37.30 -9.01 -2.02
CA PRO A 51 -37.76 -8.95 -0.63
C PRO A 51 -38.40 -7.60 -0.34
N ARG A 52 -39.49 -7.60 0.44
CA ARG A 52 -40.27 -6.38 0.69
C ARG A 52 -39.66 -5.63 1.88
N SER A 53 -39.29 -4.38 1.65
CA SER A 53 -38.83 -3.44 2.68
C SER A 53 -39.21 -2.02 2.26
N ALA A 54 -39.60 -1.19 3.23
CA ALA A 54 -39.80 0.25 3.00
C ALA A 54 -38.46 1.00 2.91
N GLU A 55 -37.44 0.49 3.60
CA GLU A 55 -36.13 1.13 3.75
C GLU A 55 -35.07 0.48 2.84
N LEU A 56 -33.98 1.21 2.59
CA LEU A 56 -32.81 0.67 1.90
C LEU A 56 -32.21 -0.48 2.69
N PHE A 57 -31.86 -1.56 1.99
CA PHE A 57 -31.16 -2.69 2.59
C PHE A 57 -30.11 -3.26 1.65
N LEU A 58 -29.10 -3.86 2.25
CA LEU A 58 -28.02 -4.60 1.59
C LEU A 58 -27.83 -5.93 2.31
N MET A 59 -27.70 -6.99 1.55
CA MET A 59 -27.45 -8.34 2.03
C MET A 59 -26.13 -8.86 1.46
N GLU A 60 -25.35 -9.51 2.32
CA GLU A 60 -24.13 -10.23 1.96
C GLU A 60 -24.32 -11.71 2.26
N LEU A 61 -24.31 -12.55 1.22
CA LEU A 61 -24.30 -14.00 1.37
C LEU A 61 -22.85 -14.50 1.38
N LEU A 62 -22.50 -15.31 2.38
CA LEU A 62 -21.17 -15.91 2.54
C LEU A 62 -21.28 -17.42 2.71
N VAL A 63 -20.37 -18.14 2.06
CA VAL A 63 -20.15 -19.57 2.27
C VAL A 63 -18.75 -19.79 2.80
N THR A 64 -18.65 -20.35 4.01
CA THR A 64 -17.38 -20.48 4.74
C THR A 64 -17.29 -21.82 5.50
N PRO A 65 -16.09 -22.38 5.74
CA PRO A 65 -15.93 -23.60 6.53
C PRO A 65 -16.00 -23.33 8.04
N THR A 66 -15.74 -22.09 8.46
CA THR A 66 -15.77 -21.63 9.86
C THR A 66 -16.78 -20.50 10.04
N PRO A 67 -17.30 -20.26 11.26
CA PRO A 67 -18.17 -19.13 11.54
C PRO A 67 -17.50 -17.80 11.22
N VAL A 68 -18.25 -16.86 10.65
CA VAL A 68 -17.75 -15.55 10.22
C VAL A 68 -18.04 -14.49 11.29
N ILE A 69 -17.04 -13.67 11.58
CA ILE A 69 -17.17 -12.48 12.42
C ILE A 69 -17.21 -11.25 11.51
N TYR A 70 -18.08 -10.29 11.79
CA TYR A 70 -18.14 -9.03 11.07
C TYR A 70 -16.94 -8.13 11.41
N THR A 71 -16.69 -7.13 10.56
CA THR A 71 -15.61 -6.14 10.73
C THR A 71 -16.19 -4.78 11.04
N ASP A 72 -15.43 -3.91 11.70
CA ASP A 72 -15.86 -2.54 12.02
C ASP A 72 -15.90 -1.60 10.81
N MET A 73 -15.61 -2.10 9.61
CA MET A 73 -15.70 -1.32 8.37
C MET A 73 -17.15 -1.07 7.98
N THR A 74 -17.39 0.11 7.40
CA THR A 74 -18.70 0.46 6.87
C THR A 74 -18.89 -0.07 5.44
N ILE A 75 -20.14 -0.38 5.08
CA ILE A 75 -20.56 -0.72 3.73
C ILE A 75 -21.82 0.06 3.36
N ALA A 76 -21.76 0.82 2.26
CA ALA A 76 -22.87 1.65 1.79
C ALA A 76 -23.51 2.56 2.87
N GLY A 77 -22.74 2.99 3.87
CA GLY A 77 -23.20 3.80 5.01
C GLY A 77 -23.58 3.00 6.26
N PHE A 78 -23.73 1.68 6.17
CA PHE A 78 -24.03 0.79 7.30
C PHE A 78 -22.73 0.30 7.97
N SER A 79 -22.77 0.06 9.28
CA SER A 79 -21.66 -0.56 10.02
C SER A 79 -21.64 -2.09 9.88
N SER A 80 -20.60 -2.72 10.41
CA SER A 80 -20.51 -4.18 10.58
C SER A 80 -20.37 -4.99 9.29
N ARG A 81 -19.59 -4.51 8.31
CA ARG A 81 -19.37 -5.22 7.03
C ARG A 81 -18.80 -6.62 7.23
N SER A 82 -19.18 -7.58 6.40
CA SER A 82 -18.50 -8.88 6.41
C SER A 82 -17.03 -8.80 5.95
N PRO A 83 -16.20 -9.81 6.28
CA PRO A 83 -14.79 -9.79 5.91
C PRO A 83 -14.54 -9.69 4.40
N SER A 84 -13.32 -9.28 4.05
CA SER A 84 -12.88 -9.22 2.67
C SER A 84 -12.94 -10.60 2.02
N ALA A 85 -13.43 -10.68 0.78
CA ALA A 85 -13.49 -11.92 0.00
C ALA A 85 -12.11 -12.56 -0.25
N SER A 86 -11.02 -11.81 -0.02
CA SER A 86 -9.64 -12.34 -0.03
C SER A 86 -9.29 -13.22 1.17
N ASN A 87 -10.11 -13.23 2.22
CA ASN A 87 -9.89 -14.10 3.37
C ASN A 87 -9.99 -15.56 2.92
N GLU A 88 -9.00 -16.39 3.27
CA GLU A 88 -8.93 -17.80 2.88
C GLU A 88 -10.15 -18.62 3.33
N ASN A 89 -10.84 -18.20 4.40
CA ASN A 89 -12.04 -18.85 4.88
C ASN A 89 -13.29 -18.51 4.05
N ILE A 90 -13.25 -17.53 3.15
CA ILE A 90 -14.38 -17.19 2.28
C ILE A 90 -14.29 -17.97 0.98
N LEU A 91 -15.20 -18.94 0.83
CA LEU A 91 -15.28 -19.78 -0.36
C LEU A 91 -16.16 -19.15 -1.46
N PHE A 92 -17.23 -18.47 -1.05
CA PHE A 92 -18.15 -17.74 -1.92
C PHE A 92 -18.70 -16.52 -1.19
N LYS A 93 -18.87 -15.42 -1.91
CA LYS A 93 -19.47 -14.19 -1.44
C LYS A 93 -20.30 -13.53 -2.54
N GLU A 94 -21.52 -13.14 -2.21
CA GLU A 94 -22.42 -12.41 -3.13
C GLU A 94 -23.09 -11.23 -2.42
N PHE A 95 -23.27 -10.13 -3.15
CA PHE A 95 -23.99 -8.96 -2.68
C PHE A 95 -25.34 -8.80 -3.39
N PHE A 96 -26.29 -8.30 -2.62
CA PHE A 96 -27.62 -7.94 -3.10
C PHE A 96 -28.18 -6.78 -2.30
N SER A 97 -28.96 -5.93 -2.93
CA SER A 97 -29.67 -4.83 -2.31
C SER A 97 -30.94 -4.53 -3.07
N ASN A 98 -31.87 -3.82 -2.42
CA ASN A 98 -32.95 -3.17 -3.14
C ASN A 98 -32.50 -1.95 -3.96
N SER A 99 -31.23 -1.55 -3.85
CA SER A 99 -30.58 -0.60 -4.77
C SER A 99 -29.96 -1.35 -5.97
N ALA A 100 -30.09 -0.81 -7.18
CA ALA A 100 -29.61 -1.49 -8.39
C ALA A 100 -28.07 -1.58 -8.52
N ALA A 101 -27.30 -0.88 -7.68
CA ALA A 101 -25.86 -0.70 -7.87
C ALA A 101 -24.99 -1.88 -7.41
N SER A 102 -25.49 -2.74 -6.51
CA SER A 102 -24.71 -3.81 -5.88
C SER A 102 -25.13 -5.22 -6.28
N ASN A 103 -26.18 -5.36 -7.09
CA ASN A 103 -26.77 -6.67 -7.39
C ASN A 103 -25.91 -7.47 -8.36
N GLY A 104 -25.67 -8.74 -8.02
CA GLY A 104 -24.92 -9.67 -8.88
C GLY A 104 -23.40 -9.52 -8.81
N LEU A 105 -22.89 -8.79 -7.81
CA LEU A 105 -21.46 -8.80 -7.49
C LEU A 105 -21.12 -10.10 -6.76
N VAL A 106 -20.49 -11.03 -7.48
CA VAL A 106 -20.17 -12.37 -6.98
C VAL A 106 -18.66 -12.61 -6.98
N PHE A 107 -18.17 -13.22 -5.90
CA PHE A 107 -16.81 -13.73 -5.78
C PHE A 107 -16.83 -15.18 -5.31
N PRO A 108 -16.09 -16.09 -5.97
CA PRO A 108 -15.42 -15.93 -7.26
C PRO A 108 -16.42 -15.64 -8.40
N ASN A 109 -16.00 -14.93 -9.44
CA ASN A 109 -16.85 -14.68 -10.60
C ASN A 109 -17.20 -16.02 -11.30
N ARG A 110 -18.45 -16.16 -11.75
CA ARG A 110 -19.04 -17.33 -12.45
C ARG A 110 -18.21 -17.84 -13.64
N PHE A 111 -17.41 -16.98 -14.29
CA PHE A 111 -16.50 -17.36 -15.38
C PHE A 111 -15.12 -17.87 -14.93
N ILE A 112 -14.65 -17.46 -13.74
CA ILE A 112 -13.37 -17.89 -13.13
C ILE A 112 -13.56 -19.19 -12.32
N THR A 113 -14.79 -19.74 -12.28
CA THR A 113 -15.12 -21.07 -11.74
C THR A 113 -14.43 -22.25 -12.46
N ALA A 114 -13.35 -22.00 -13.20
CA ALA A 114 -12.35 -22.99 -13.55
C ALA A 114 -11.58 -23.41 -12.27
N ARG A 115 -12.26 -24.22 -11.44
CA ARG A 115 -11.69 -25.05 -10.37
C ARG A 115 -10.89 -24.27 -9.31
N PRO A 116 -11.54 -23.47 -8.46
CA PRO A 116 -10.88 -22.96 -7.25
C PRO A 116 -10.15 -24.11 -6.53
N THR A 117 -8.87 -23.89 -6.22
CA THR A 117 -7.98 -24.89 -5.62
C THR A 117 -8.05 -24.90 -4.09
N PHE A 118 -8.93 -24.09 -3.50
CA PHE A 118 -9.09 -23.99 -2.06
C PHE A 118 -9.62 -25.32 -1.50
N THR A 119 -8.80 -25.96 -0.68
CA THR A 119 -9.15 -27.15 0.08
C THR A 119 -9.31 -26.78 1.53
N TRP A 120 -10.38 -27.23 2.17
CA TRP A 120 -10.57 -27.09 3.61
C TRP A 120 -10.75 -28.45 4.28
N TYR A 121 -10.61 -28.47 5.61
CA TYR A 121 -10.65 -29.67 6.43
C TYR A 121 -11.73 -29.62 7.50
N HIS A 122 -12.29 -28.45 7.82
CA HIS A 122 -13.38 -28.34 8.77
C HIS A 122 -14.58 -29.20 8.33
N PRO A 123 -15.16 -30.04 9.21
CA PRO A 123 -16.26 -30.94 8.87
C PRO A 123 -17.61 -30.22 8.84
N LYS A 124 -17.61 -28.90 8.59
CA LYS A 124 -18.81 -28.07 8.56
C LYS A 124 -18.68 -27.05 7.44
N LEU A 125 -19.83 -26.64 6.93
CA LEU A 125 -19.98 -25.55 5.99
C LEU A 125 -21.07 -24.63 6.53
N TYR A 126 -20.80 -23.34 6.61
CA TYR A 126 -21.74 -22.33 7.07
C TYR A 126 -22.21 -21.50 5.89
N LEU A 127 -23.53 -21.40 5.76
CA LEU A 127 -24.19 -20.40 4.93
C LEU A 127 -24.57 -19.26 5.86
N THR A 128 -24.00 -18.08 5.62
CA THR A 128 -24.21 -16.91 6.49
C THR A 128 -24.75 -15.77 5.64
N LEU A 129 -25.88 -15.21 6.03
CA LEU A 129 -26.49 -14.03 5.44
C LEU A 129 -26.37 -12.87 6.42
N PHE A 130 -25.60 -11.86 6.06
CA PHE A 130 -25.55 -10.59 6.76
C PHE A 130 -26.53 -9.65 6.10
N ILE A 131 -27.33 -8.96 6.91
CA ILE A 131 -28.39 -8.08 6.45
C ILE A 131 -28.15 -6.72 7.11
N HIS A 132 -28.04 -5.71 6.26
CA HIS A 132 -27.82 -4.32 6.61
C HIS A 132 -29.03 -3.52 6.15
N GLY A 133 -29.50 -2.59 6.97
CA GLY A 133 -30.59 -1.67 6.64
C GLY A 133 -30.68 -0.57 7.67
N GLU A 134 -31.79 0.15 7.67
CA GLU A 134 -32.06 1.17 8.69
C GLU A 134 -32.35 0.55 10.07
N SER A 135 -32.20 1.35 11.12
CA SER A 135 -32.46 0.93 12.51
C SER A 135 -33.87 0.36 12.67
N ASN A 136 -33.98 -0.86 13.22
CA ASN A 136 -35.25 -1.57 13.42
C ASN A 136 -36.05 -1.80 12.12
N ALA A 137 -35.40 -1.77 10.95
CA ALA A 137 -36.09 -2.08 9.69
C ALA A 137 -36.60 -3.53 9.70
N VAL A 138 -37.73 -3.72 9.02
CA VAL A 138 -38.36 -5.02 8.83
C VAL A 138 -38.27 -5.39 7.37
N ILE A 139 -37.66 -6.54 7.09
CA ILE A 139 -37.51 -7.09 5.75
C ILE A 139 -38.33 -8.37 5.68
N ASP A 140 -39.29 -8.41 4.77
CA ASP A 140 -40.19 -9.54 4.57
C ASP A 140 -39.81 -10.37 3.33
N ASP A 141 -40.19 -11.64 3.39
CA ASP A 141 -40.12 -12.61 2.31
C ASP A 141 -38.70 -12.83 1.76
N VAL A 142 -37.71 -12.98 2.65
CA VAL A 142 -36.34 -13.33 2.23
C VAL A 142 -36.27 -14.81 1.93
N ALA A 143 -35.94 -15.15 0.68
CA ALA A 143 -35.80 -16.52 0.20
C ALA A 143 -34.61 -16.65 -0.76
N ILE A 144 -33.60 -17.42 -0.34
CA ILE A 144 -32.36 -17.65 -1.09
C ILE A 144 -32.03 -19.15 -1.04
N SER A 145 -31.73 -19.73 -2.20
CA SER A 145 -31.23 -21.09 -2.35
C SER A 145 -29.75 -21.08 -2.74
N VAL A 146 -28.98 -22.00 -2.17
CA VAL A 146 -27.55 -22.16 -2.44
C VAL A 146 -27.28 -23.59 -2.88
N TYR A 147 -26.56 -23.73 -4.00
CA TYR A 147 -26.05 -24.98 -4.51
C TYR A 147 -24.52 -25.03 -4.35
N CYS A 148 -24.02 -26.10 -3.72
CA CYS A 148 -22.59 -26.35 -3.59
C CYS A 148 -22.24 -27.77 -4.07
N ALA A 149 -21.31 -27.88 -5.01
CA ALA A 149 -20.70 -29.15 -5.40
C ALA A 149 -19.35 -29.30 -4.68
N VAL A 150 -19.28 -30.24 -3.74
CA VAL A 150 -18.10 -30.47 -2.89
C VAL A 150 -17.47 -31.81 -3.20
N GLU A 151 -16.20 -31.80 -3.58
CA GLU A 151 -15.38 -33.00 -3.70
C GLU A 151 -14.77 -33.34 -2.34
N SER A 152 -15.01 -34.57 -1.87
CA SER A 152 -14.44 -35.05 -0.60
C SER A 152 -13.42 -36.16 -0.86
N LYS A 153 -12.21 -35.98 -0.33
CA LYS A 153 -11.10 -36.93 -0.43
C LYS A 153 -10.62 -37.33 0.95
N LYS A 154 -10.46 -38.64 1.18
CA LYS A 154 -9.89 -39.15 2.43
C LYS A 154 -8.43 -38.73 2.56
N VAL A 155 -8.05 -38.22 3.74
CA VAL A 155 -6.69 -37.80 4.07
C VAL A 155 -6.20 -38.51 5.34
N SER A 156 -4.91 -38.37 5.66
CA SER A 156 -4.38 -38.88 6.93
C SER A 156 -4.89 -38.03 8.10
N LEU A 157 -4.99 -38.62 9.28
CA LEU A 157 -5.44 -37.93 10.49
C LEU A 157 -4.55 -36.72 10.83
N VAL A 158 -3.24 -36.82 10.59
CA VAL A 158 -2.29 -35.73 10.83
C VAL A 158 -2.57 -34.55 9.92
N THR A 159 -2.77 -34.80 8.62
CA THR A 159 -3.11 -33.75 7.65
C THR A 159 -4.45 -33.10 7.98
N TYR A 160 -5.45 -33.90 8.32
CA TYR A 160 -6.76 -33.40 8.74
C TYR A 160 -6.66 -32.53 9.99
N GLY A 161 -6.01 -33.02 11.05
CA GLY A 161 -5.89 -32.29 12.31
C GLY A 161 -5.11 -30.97 12.17
N MET A 162 -4.00 -30.98 11.44
CA MET A 162 -3.24 -29.75 11.17
C MET A 162 -4.05 -28.75 10.32
N GLY A 163 -4.83 -29.25 9.36
CA GLY A 163 -5.72 -28.43 8.53
C GLY A 163 -6.79 -27.71 9.34
N VAL A 164 -7.50 -28.45 10.21
CA VAL A 164 -8.53 -27.88 11.08
C VAL A 164 -7.95 -26.82 12.02
N ILE A 165 -6.80 -27.11 12.66
CA ILE A 165 -6.14 -26.14 13.55
C ILE A 165 -5.74 -24.86 12.81
N ARG A 166 -5.24 -24.98 11.57
CA ARG A 166 -4.91 -23.83 10.72
C ARG A 166 -6.14 -22.98 10.42
N GLU A 167 -7.25 -23.61 10.04
CA GLU A 167 -8.50 -22.93 9.70
C GLU A 167 -9.09 -22.20 10.92
N ASP A 168 -9.07 -22.83 12.10
CA ASP A 168 -9.50 -22.21 13.35
C ASP A 168 -8.61 -21.00 13.72
N HIS A 169 -7.29 -21.13 13.56
CA HIS A 169 -6.36 -20.03 13.83
C HIS A 169 -6.57 -18.85 12.85
N ILE A 170 -6.78 -19.12 11.56
CA ILE A 170 -7.11 -18.08 10.58
C ILE A 170 -8.44 -17.41 10.92
N ALA A 171 -9.44 -18.17 11.36
CA ALA A 171 -10.73 -17.61 11.76
C ALA A 171 -10.59 -16.64 12.96
N GLN A 172 -9.74 -16.98 13.94
CA GLN A 172 -9.50 -16.13 15.12
C GLN A 172 -8.80 -14.81 14.78
N VAL A 173 -7.87 -14.82 13.84
CA VAL A 173 -7.08 -13.63 13.46
C VAL A 173 -7.71 -12.88 12.28
N GLY A 174 -8.84 -13.37 11.73
CA GLY A 174 -9.48 -12.86 10.52
C GLY A 174 -9.91 -11.39 10.58
N ALA A 175 -10.19 -10.84 11.76
CA ALA A 175 -10.51 -9.42 11.94
C ALA A 175 -9.28 -8.49 11.82
N VAL A 176 -8.07 -9.01 12.07
CA VAL A 176 -6.82 -8.23 12.13
C VAL A 176 -6.08 -8.24 10.79
N MET A 177 -6.37 -9.19 9.90
CA MET A 177 -5.61 -9.39 8.66
C MET A 177 -6.19 -8.68 7.45
N SER A 178 -5.29 -8.19 6.59
CA SER A 178 -5.52 -7.64 5.24
C SER A 178 -5.94 -6.17 5.16
N ASN A 179 -5.14 -5.29 5.77
CA ASN A 179 -5.16 -3.87 5.42
C ASN A 179 -3.89 -3.53 4.62
N GLY A 180 -4.09 -3.05 3.39
CA GLY A 180 -3.03 -2.34 2.67
C GLY A 180 -2.63 -1.08 3.45
N ARG A 181 -1.40 -0.59 3.27
CA ARG A 181 -1.01 0.70 3.84
C ARG A 181 -1.55 1.83 2.98
N GLU A 182 -2.11 2.86 3.60
CA GLU A 182 -2.39 4.11 2.91
C GLU A 182 -1.07 4.86 2.66
N ILE A 183 -0.90 5.38 1.45
CA ILE A 183 0.23 6.23 1.09
C ILE A 183 -0.36 7.57 0.65
N GLN A 184 0.04 8.64 1.32
CA GLN A 184 -0.36 9.98 0.92
C GLN A 184 0.11 10.23 -0.54
N PRO A 185 -0.74 10.81 -1.42
CA PRO A 185 -0.38 11.02 -2.83
C PRO A 185 0.95 11.76 -3.04
N ALA A 186 1.30 12.69 -2.15
CA ALA A 186 2.58 13.41 -2.17
C ALA A 186 3.81 12.49 -2.02
N SER A 187 3.67 11.36 -1.32
CA SER A 187 4.74 10.38 -1.10
C SER A 187 4.83 9.30 -2.20
N ASN A 188 3.91 9.30 -3.17
CA ASN A 188 3.88 8.32 -4.27
C ASN A 188 4.97 8.57 -5.34
N VAL A 189 5.35 9.84 -5.55
CA VAL A 189 6.28 10.26 -6.62
C VAL A 189 7.66 9.60 -6.51
N GLY A 190 8.06 9.18 -5.30
CA GLY A 190 9.34 8.51 -5.03
C GLY A 190 9.28 6.97 -4.96
N GLN A 191 8.10 6.34 -5.12
CA GLN A 191 7.94 4.89 -5.04
C GLN A 191 7.92 4.20 -6.42
N SER A 192 8.43 4.87 -7.46
CA SER A 192 8.67 4.21 -8.74
C SER A 192 9.94 3.38 -8.64
N PHE A 193 9.78 2.05 -8.56
CA PHE A 193 10.90 1.16 -8.77
C PHE A 193 11.35 1.25 -10.23
N PRO A 194 12.68 1.31 -10.50
CA PRO A 194 13.75 1.10 -9.53
C PRO A 194 14.36 2.41 -8.99
N MET A 195 14.62 2.44 -7.67
CA MET A 195 15.07 3.63 -6.91
C MET A 195 16.42 4.24 -7.35
N TRP A 196 17.17 3.59 -8.25
CA TRP A 196 18.49 4.06 -8.70
C TRP A 196 18.45 5.26 -9.66
N LYS A 197 17.29 5.58 -10.27
CA LYS A 197 17.16 6.82 -11.07
C LYS A 197 17.26 8.10 -10.22
N TYR A 198 16.96 8.02 -8.93
CA TYR A 198 17.00 9.16 -7.99
C TYR A 198 18.24 9.17 -7.07
N GLY A 199 19.19 8.25 -7.29
CA GLY A 199 20.43 8.13 -6.53
C GLY A 199 21.67 7.90 -7.40
N GLY A 200 21.63 8.30 -8.68
CA GLY A 200 22.79 8.31 -9.58
C GLY A 200 23.59 9.61 -9.48
N GLN A 201 24.87 9.55 -9.84
CA GLN A 201 25.86 10.64 -9.78
C GLN A 201 25.26 12.02 -10.11
N ARG A 202 25.17 12.90 -9.09
CA ARG A 202 24.61 14.25 -9.25
C ARG A 202 25.60 15.10 -10.05
N THR A 203 25.08 15.95 -10.93
CA THR A 203 25.90 16.89 -11.68
C THR A 203 26.48 17.95 -10.74
N GLU A 204 27.80 18.17 -10.81
CA GLU A 204 28.51 19.22 -10.05
C GLU A 204 28.68 20.46 -10.93
N LEU A 205 28.56 21.65 -10.34
CA LEU A 205 28.92 22.88 -11.03
C LEU A 205 30.44 22.97 -11.19
N MET A 206 30.90 23.43 -12.35
CA MET A 206 32.31 23.70 -12.62
C MET A 206 32.55 25.22 -12.75
N ILE A 207 33.79 25.65 -12.52
CA ILE A 207 34.20 27.05 -12.75
C ILE A 207 34.09 27.36 -14.25
N SER A 208 33.52 28.51 -14.61
CA SER A 208 33.48 28.95 -16.00
C SER A 208 34.87 29.29 -16.54
N GLY A 209 35.21 28.74 -17.71
CA GLY A 209 36.56 28.84 -18.32
C GLY A 209 37.02 30.24 -18.73
N SER A 210 36.21 31.29 -18.57
CA SER A 210 36.60 32.68 -18.85
C SER A 210 37.72 33.19 -17.93
N ASN A 211 37.80 32.70 -16.69
CA ASN A 211 38.80 33.14 -15.70
C ASN A 211 39.93 32.12 -15.46
N LEU A 212 39.83 30.90 -16.02
CA LEU A 212 40.86 29.86 -15.91
C LEU A 212 41.96 30.00 -16.99
N ALA A 213 41.65 30.72 -18.07
CA ALA A 213 42.56 30.98 -19.18
C ALA A 213 43.85 31.72 -18.75
N SER A 214 43.83 32.40 -17.59
CA SER A 214 44.96 33.13 -17.03
C SER A 214 45.95 32.25 -16.25
N PHE A 215 45.61 30.99 -15.94
CA PHE A 215 46.48 30.12 -15.13
C PHE A 215 47.50 29.33 -15.97
N PHE A 216 47.18 29.06 -17.24
CA PHE A 216 48.02 28.24 -18.12
C PHE A 216 48.59 28.97 -19.35
N ASN A 217 48.05 30.12 -19.74
CA ASN A 217 48.59 30.93 -20.82
C ASN A 217 49.53 32.00 -20.26
N ARG A 218 50.72 32.14 -20.85
CA ARG A 218 51.65 33.24 -20.51
C ARG A 218 51.00 34.55 -20.92
N GLN A 219 50.61 35.35 -19.93
CA GLN A 219 50.17 36.72 -20.18
C GLN A 219 51.36 37.56 -20.63
N ASP A 220 51.10 38.54 -21.50
CA ASP A 220 52.13 39.45 -21.98
C ASP A 220 52.64 40.33 -20.83
N SER A 221 53.94 40.64 -20.82
CA SER A 221 54.62 41.28 -19.68
C SER A 221 54.11 42.70 -19.34
N GLN A 222 53.24 43.26 -20.17
CA GLN A 222 52.67 44.60 -20.03
C GLN A 222 51.15 44.62 -19.82
N GLU A 223 50.46 43.48 -19.78
CA GLU A 223 49.05 43.48 -19.39
C GLU A 223 48.91 43.81 -17.90
N ALA A 224 47.97 44.70 -17.58
CA ALA A 224 47.60 44.95 -16.19
C ALA A 224 46.97 43.68 -15.63
N GLY A 225 47.73 42.93 -14.83
CA GLY A 225 47.21 41.74 -14.16
C GLY A 225 46.03 42.11 -13.29
N GLU A 226 44.87 41.48 -13.53
CA GLU A 226 43.73 41.61 -12.63
C GLU A 226 44.08 40.98 -11.28
N ALA A 227 44.52 41.82 -10.34
CA ALA A 227 44.78 41.40 -8.98
C ALA A 227 43.45 41.13 -8.28
N ASN A 228 43.13 39.85 -8.05
CA ASN A 228 42.00 39.50 -7.21
C ASN A 228 42.25 39.99 -5.79
N THR A 229 41.33 40.80 -5.28
CA THR A 229 41.47 41.35 -3.93
C THR A 229 41.18 40.28 -2.88
N PRO A 230 41.82 40.34 -1.70
CA PRO A 230 41.49 39.46 -0.57
C PRO A 230 40.00 39.49 -0.19
N ALA A 231 39.35 40.65 -0.36
CA ALA A 231 37.91 40.81 -0.10
C ALA A 231 37.04 40.00 -1.07
N ARG A 232 37.42 39.93 -2.36
CA ARG A 232 36.72 39.12 -3.37
C ARG A 232 36.87 37.62 -3.10
N LEU A 233 38.09 37.16 -2.83
CA LEU A 233 38.36 35.75 -2.51
C LEU A 233 37.60 35.27 -1.27
N ARG A 234 37.49 36.11 -0.24
CA ARG A 234 36.69 35.81 0.96
C ARG A 234 35.19 35.77 0.69
N ARG A 235 34.69 36.62 -0.21
CA ARG A 235 33.29 36.60 -0.64
C ARG A 235 32.98 35.31 -1.38
N MET A 236 33.81 34.92 -2.34
CA MET A 236 33.67 33.65 -3.05
C MET A 236 33.68 32.46 -2.09
N ALA A 237 34.59 32.45 -1.10
CA ALA A 237 34.62 31.40 -0.08
C ALA A 237 33.36 31.39 0.82
N ARG A 238 32.80 32.57 1.13
CA ARG A 238 31.54 32.68 1.90
C ARG A 238 30.34 32.19 1.08
N ASP A 239 30.22 32.63 -0.16
CA ASP A 239 29.10 32.27 -1.03
C ASP A 239 29.16 30.79 -1.39
N ALA A 240 30.38 30.26 -1.56
CA ALA A 240 30.61 28.83 -1.69
C ALA A 240 30.08 28.06 -0.49
N ARG A 241 30.02 28.61 0.75
CA ARG A 241 29.59 27.96 2.01
C ARG A 241 28.07 27.87 2.21
N GLN A 242 27.27 28.44 1.32
CA GLN A 242 25.81 28.34 1.42
C GLN A 242 25.33 26.91 1.12
N MET A 243 24.23 26.49 1.75
CA MET A 243 23.58 25.21 1.48
C MET A 243 22.58 25.39 0.33
N GLN A 244 22.56 24.47 -0.63
CA GLN A 244 21.53 24.42 -1.66
C GLN A 244 20.46 23.35 -1.36
N PRO A 245 19.21 23.54 -1.82
CA PRO A 245 18.17 22.54 -1.72
C PRO A 245 18.58 21.20 -2.35
N ASN A 246 18.06 20.09 -1.82
CA ASN A 246 18.46 18.73 -2.22
C ASN A 246 18.16 18.36 -3.68
N LEU A 247 17.53 19.22 -4.48
CA LEU A 247 17.21 18.95 -5.89
C LEU A 247 18.16 19.65 -6.88
N GLU A 248 19.03 20.55 -6.42
CA GLU A 248 19.86 21.40 -7.28
C GLU A 248 21.32 20.90 -7.42
N ALA A 249 22.08 21.43 -8.38
CA ALA A 249 23.49 21.08 -8.56
C ALA A 249 24.37 21.62 -7.41
N PHE A 250 25.46 20.94 -7.07
CA PHE A 250 26.35 21.36 -5.97
C PHE A 250 27.08 22.67 -6.29
N GLY A 251 27.09 23.61 -5.34
CA GLY A 251 27.70 24.93 -5.48
C GLY A 251 26.65 26.05 -5.37
N THR A 252 27.04 27.31 -5.56
CA THR A 252 26.10 28.44 -5.55
C THR A 252 25.95 28.96 -6.98
N ALA A 253 24.72 28.90 -7.51
CA ALA A 253 24.44 29.35 -8.87
C ALA A 253 24.41 30.89 -8.94
N VAL A 254 25.07 31.44 -9.97
CA VAL A 254 24.99 32.86 -10.38
C VAL A 254 25.28 33.85 -9.25
N THR A 255 26.58 34.03 -8.95
CA THR A 255 27.06 35.18 -8.18
C THR A 255 27.66 36.24 -9.12
N ALA A 256 28.03 37.41 -8.58
CA ALA A 256 28.77 38.42 -9.34
C ALA A 256 30.09 37.88 -9.95
N ASP A 257 30.60 36.77 -9.42
CA ASP A 257 31.85 36.11 -9.84
C ASP A 257 31.61 34.80 -10.64
N GLY A 258 30.35 34.52 -11.03
CA GLY A 258 29.96 33.29 -11.74
C GLY A 258 29.42 32.19 -10.83
N ALA A 259 29.21 30.99 -11.39
CA ALA A 259 28.83 29.80 -10.62
C ALA A 259 30.04 29.29 -9.82
N ILE A 260 29.87 29.12 -8.51
CA ILE A 260 30.98 28.76 -7.60
C ILE A 260 30.79 27.32 -7.11
N PRO A 261 31.71 26.38 -7.44
CA PRO A 261 31.65 25.00 -6.97
C PRO A 261 31.91 24.87 -5.47
N SER A 262 31.33 23.83 -4.84
CA SER A 262 31.52 23.55 -3.42
C SER A 262 32.93 23.03 -3.09
N TRP A 263 33.63 22.39 -4.03
CA TRP A 263 34.96 21.81 -3.79
C TRP A 263 36.05 22.86 -3.52
N ILE A 264 35.83 24.12 -3.90
CA ILE A 264 36.74 25.23 -3.53
C ILE A 264 36.94 25.27 -2.01
N ARG A 265 35.95 24.85 -1.21
CA ARG A 265 36.06 24.77 0.24
C ARG A 265 37.16 23.81 0.73
N PHE A 266 37.55 22.81 -0.06
CA PHE A 266 38.49 21.77 0.37
C PHE A 266 39.96 22.19 0.30
N GLU A 267 40.31 23.17 -0.54
CA GLU A 267 41.70 23.55 -0.82
C GLU A 267 41.98 25.05 -0.65
N LEU A 268 41.25 25.74 0.24
CA LEU A 268 41.55 27.15 0.52
C LEU A 268 42.82 27.29 1.36
N PHE A 269 43.75 28.11 0.88
CA PHE A 269 44.92 28.50 1.67
C PHE A 269 44.49 29.21 2.97
N LYS A 270 45.06 28.82 4.11
CA LYS A 270 44.69 29.31 5.45
C LYS A 270 44.67 30.84 5.59
N GLY A 271 45.47 31.56 4.79
CA GLY A 271 45.48 33.03 4.74
C GLY A 271 44.19 33.67 4.20
N VAL A 272 43.40 32.94 3.40
CA VAL A 272 42.08 33.39 2.93
C VAL A 272 41.01 33.16 4.01
N GLU A 273 41.16 32.10 4.82
CA GLU A 273 40.20 31.70 5.85
C GLU A 273 40.34 32.45 7.17
N SER A 274 41.57 32.80 7.59
CA SER A 274 41.81 33.45 8.89
C SER A 274 42.99 34.43 8.85
N GLY A 275 42.70 35.74 8.87
CA GLY A 275 43.67 36.79 9.24
C GLY A 275 44.04 37.79 8.14
N ALA A 276 44.58 38.94 8.52
CA ALA A 276 45.06 39.97 7.60
C ALA A 276 46.23 39.43 6.76
N ILE A 277 46.10 39.46 5.44
CA ILE A 277 47.18 39.13 4.51
C ILE A 277 48.11 40.35 4.48
N ARG A 278 49.40 40.17 4.79
CA ARG A 278 50.39 41.26 4.75
C ARG A 278 50.62 41.66 3.30
N ASP A 279 50.66 42.96 3.02
CA ASP A 279 50.79 43.52 1.66
C ASP A 279 52.16 43.28 0.99
N GLN A 280 53.16 42.73 1.68
CA GLN A 280 54.50 42.53 1.10
C GLN A 280 55.14 41.20 1.52
N TRP A 281 55.78 40.53 0.56
CA TRP A 281 56.64 39.35 0.78
C TRP A 281 57.89 39.70 1.60
N PRO A 282 58.44 38.75 2.40
CA PRO A 282 59.50 39.07 3.36
C PRO A 282 60.80 39.56 2.69
N PRO A 283 61.56 40.47 3.33
CA PRO A 283 62.71 41.14 2.70
C PRO A 283 63.92 40.20 2.56
N LEU A 284 64.64 40.31 1.44
CA LEU A 284 65.93 39.65 1.22
C LEU A 284 66.97 40.19 2.20
N LYS A 285 67.49 39.34 3.08
CA LYS A 285 68.44 39.69 4.15
C LYS A 285 69.86 39.82 3.55
N HIS A 286 70.34 41.05 3.34
CA HIS A 286 71.74 41.33 3.00
C HIS A 286 72.41 42.12 4.13
N ALA A 287 73.03 41.40 5.06
CA ALA A 287 74.25 41.75 5.81
C ALA A 287 74.32 40.94 7.12
N ASP A 288 75.35 40.09 7.24
CA ASP A 288 75.82 39.48 8.48
C ASP A 288 76.82 40.43 9.16
N ASN A 289 76.55 40.81 10.41
CA ASN A 289 77.48 40.84 11.55
C ASN A 289 76.89 41.66 12.72
N GLY A 290 76.53 40.95 13.80
CA GLY A 290 76.07 41.51 15.08
C GLY A 290 74.59 41.31 15.36
#